data_AF-A0A960HLN3-F1
#
_entry.id   AF-A0A960HLN3-F1
#
_cell.length_a   1.000
_cell.length_b   1.000
_cell.length_c   1.000
_cell.angle_alpha   90.00
_cell.angle_beta   90.00
_cell.angle_gamma   90.00
#
_symmetry.space_group_name_H-M   'P 1'
#
loop_
_entity.id
_entity.type
_entity.pdbx_description
1 polymer ?
#
loop_
_entity_poly.entity_id
_entity_poly.type
_entity_poly.pdbx_seq_one_letter_code
_entity_poly.pdbx_strand_id
1 'polypeptide(L)'
;DPSVRVVVLAGEGPAFSAGHDLGELAADDPARHAATFARCSEVMVAIGRLRQPVIAQVAGVATAAGCQLVASCDLAVAGRSARFATPGVDIGLFCATPMVALTRTVLPKHALELLLTG
;
A
#
# COMPACT_ATOMS: atom_id res chain seq x y z
N ASP A 1 4.93 -22.34 -6.70
CA ASP A 1 3.98 -23.33 -7.20
C ASP A 1 3.64 -23.03 -8.66
N PRO A 2 4.01 -23.89 -9.62
CA PRO A 2 3.71 -23.72 -11.05
C PRO A 2 2.21 -23.82 -11.40
N SER A 3 1.38 -24.39 -10.53
CA SER A 3 -0.07 -24.51 -10.77
C SER A 3 -0.82 -23.20 -10.53
N VAL A 4 -0.25 -22.28 -9.75
CA VAL A 4 -0.84 -20.97 -9.45
C VAL A 4 -0.75 -20.07 -10.67
N ARG A 5 -1.90 -19.58 -11.14
CA ARG A 5 -2.02 -18.75 -12.35
C ARG A 5 -2.25 -17.27 -12.07
N VAL A 6 -2.85 -16.95 -10.93
CA VAL A 6 -3.22 -15.60 -10.49
C VAL A 6 -3.09 -15.53 -8.99
N VAL A 7 -2.69 -14.37 -8.46
CA VAL A 7 -2.72 -14.07 -7.03
C VAL A 7 -3.77 -13.00 -6.78
N VAL A 8 -4.68 -13.24 -5.82
CA VAL A 8 -5.64 -12.23 -5.38
C VAL A 8 -5.29 -11.85 -3.95
N LEU A 9 -5.06 -10.56 -3.71
CA LEU A 9 -4.87 -9.99 -2.38
C LEU A 9 -6.19 -9.37 -1.93
N ALA A 10 -6.71 -9.81 -0.79
CA ALA A 10 -7.91 -9.27 -0.16
C ALA A 10 -7.64 -9.04 1.32
N GLY A 11 -8.24 -7.99 1.88
CA GLY A 11 -8.23 -7.77 3.33
C GLY A 11 -9.41 -8.46 4.00
N GLU A 12 -9.20 -8.89 5.23
CA GLU A 12 -10.25 -9.44 6.09
C GLU A 12 -10.84 -8.33 6.98
N GLY A 13 -12.18 -8.22 7.02
CA GLY A 13 -12.88 -7.23 7.84
C GLY A 13 -13.12 -5.89 7.13
N PRO A 14 -13.25 -4.77 7.89
CA PRO A 14 -13.72 -3.49 7.36
C PRO A 14 -12.67 -2.71 6.54
N ALA A 15 -11.40 -3.12 6.62
CA ALA A 15 -10.29 -2.50 5.89
C ALA A 15 -9.65 -3.51 4.94
N PHE A 16 -9.11 -3.01 3.83
CA PHE A 16 -8.18 -3.78 3.01
C PHE A 16 -6.81 -3.86 3.70
N SER A 17 -6.24 -2.70 4.05
CA SER A 17 -4.98 -2.59 4.79
C SER A 17 -4.80 -1.17 5.32
N ALA A 18 -4.55 -1.03 6.62
CA ALA A 18 -4.32 0.26 7.26
C ALA A 18 -2.88 0.79 7.05
N GLY A 19 -1.97 -0.04 6.55
CA GLY A 19 -0.54 0.27 6.43
C GLY A 19 0.27 -0.26 7.61
N HIS A 20 1.32 0.47 8.00
CA HIS A 20 2.19 0.08 9.11
C HIS A 20 1.47 0.18 10.46
N ASP A 21 1.77 -0.75 11.36
CA ASP A 21 1.33 -0.67 12.74
C ASP A 21 2.10 0.46 13.46
N LEU A 22 1.38 1.49 13.89
CA LEU A 22 1.96 2.64 14.58
C LEU A 22 2.48 2.28 15.98
N GLY A 23 1.94 1.25 16.64
CA GLY A 23 2.47 0.73 17.89
C GLY A 23 3.84 0.07 17.71
N GLU A 24 4.05 -0.65 16.60
CA GLU A 24 5.37 -1.15 16.22
C GLU A 24 6.35 -0.03 15.85
N LEU A 25 5.85 1.12 15.39
CA LEU A 25 6.67 2.29 15.04
C LEU A 25 6.81 3.32 16.17
N ALA A 26 6.13 3.13 17.30
CA ALA A 26 6.16 4.07 18.43
C ALA A 26 7.41 3.92 19.30
N ALA A 27 8.11 2.79 19.23
CA ALA A 27 9.36 2.63 19.97
C ALA A 27 10.49 3.40 19.30
N ASP A 28 11.37 4.01 20.09
CA ASP A 28 12.58 4.66 19.55
C ASP A 28 13.66 3.62 19.21
N ASP A 29 13.39 2.82 18.17
CA ASP A 29 14.29 1.80 17.64
C ASP A 29 14.50 1.99 16.14
N PRO A 30 15.49 2.82 15.75
CA PRO A 30 15.78 3.09 14.34
C PRO A 30 16.15 1.85 13.53
N ALA A 31 16.78 0.85 14.15
CA ALA A 31 17.18 -0.38 13.47
C ALA A 31 15.96 -1.24 13.13
N ARG A 32 15.01 -1.36 14.07
CA ARG A 32 13.74 -2.04 13.84
C ARG A 32 12.91 -1.32 12.78
N HIS A 33 12.83 0.01 12.84
CA HIS A 33 12.13 0.79 11.81
C HIS A 33 12.72 0.53 10.43
N ALA A 34 14.04 0.62 10.29
CA ALA A 34 14.72 0.36 9.03
C ALA A 34 14.43 -1.06 8.51
N ALA A 35 14.44 -2.07 9.39
CA ALA A 35 14.11 -3.45 9.02
C ALA A 35 12.64 -3.59 8.55
N THR A 36 11.70 -2.95 9.23
CA THR A 36 10.27 -2.94 8.85
C THR A 36 10.06 -2.30 7.48
N PHE A 37 10.66 -1.13 7.22
CA PHE A 37 10.58 -0.47 5.92
C PHE A 37 11.30 -1.22 4.81
N ALA A 38 12.44 -1.86 5.10
CA ALA A 38 13.15 -2.72 4.17
C ALA A 38 12.27 -3.92 3.76
N ARG A 39 11.66 -4.60 4.74
CA ARG A 39 10.75 -5.71 4.47
C ARG A 39 9.53 -5.29 3.65
N CYS A 40 8.94 -4.14 3.97
CA CYS A 40 7.84 -3.58 3.18
C CYS A 40 8.27 -3.37 1.73
N SER A 41 9.45 -2.78 1.51
CA SER A 41 10.00 -2.57 0.16
C SER A 41 10.23 -3.90 -0.59
N GLU A 42 10.75 -4.92 0.09
CA GLU A 42 10.93 -6.26 -0.50
C GLU A 42 9.60 -6.86 -0.97
N VAL A 43 8.55 -6.76 -0.16
CA VAL A 43 7.20 -7.26 -0.53
C VAL A 43 6.69 -6.55 -1.78
N MET A 44 6.78 -5.22 -1.83
CA MET A 44 6.28 -4.42 -2.95
C MET A 44 7.05 -4.71 -4.24
N VAL A 45 8.37 -4.87 -4.15
CA VAL A 45 9.21 -5.29 -5.29
C VAL A 45 8.92 -6.73 -5.71
N ALA A 46 8.66 -7.63 -4.77
CA ALA A 46 8.34 -9.02 -5.07
C ALA A 46 7.03 -9.14 -5.85
N ILE A 47 6.00 -8.34 -5.51
CA ILE A 47 4.74 -8.29 -6.26
C ILE A 47 4.98 -7.98 -7.74
N GLY A 48 5.71 -6.90 -8.05
CA GLY A 48 6.01 -6.53 -9.43
C GLY A 48 6.97 -7.49 -10.17
N ARG A 49 7.55 -8.47 -9.48
CA ARG A 49 8.43 -9.51 -10.07
C ARG A 49 7.73 -10.85 -10.27
N LEU A 50 6.51 -11.02 -9.77
CA LEU A 50 5.77 -12.26 -9.96
C LEU A 50 5.45 -12.46 -11.44
N ARG A 51 5.45 -13.73 -11.88
CA ARG A 51 5.05 -14.09 -13.24
C ARG A 51 3.54 -14.18 -13.39
N GLN A 52 2.85 -14.40 -12.27
CA GLN A 52 1.40 -14.43 -12.17
C GLN A 52 0.88 -13.01 -12.01
N PRO A 53 -0.23 -12.64 -12.68
CA PRO A 53 -0.93 -11.40 -12.39
C PRO A 53 -1.35 -11.34 -10.92
N VAL A 54 -1.17 -10.17 -10.30
CA VAL A 54 -1.56 -9.87 -8.93
C VAL A 54 -2.72 -8.87 -8.94
N ILE A 55 -3.83 -9.25 -8.34
CA ILE A 55 -5.06 -8.45 -8.29
C ILE A 55 -5.35 -8.05 -6.85
N ALA A 56 -5.46 -6.75 -6.58
CA ALA A 56 -5.98 -6.25 -5.31
C ALA A 56 -7.52 -6.23 -5.34
N GLN A 57 -8.16 -7.02 -4.49
CA GLN A 57 -9.60 -6.97 -4.23
C GLN A 57 -9.85 -6.07 -3.02
N VAL A 58 -10.24 -4.82 -3.27
CA VAL A 58 -10.35 -3.79 -2.23
C VAL A 58 -11.82 -3.58 -1.85
N ALA A 59 -12.26 -4.19 -0.75
CA ALA A 59 -13.63 -4.02 -0.24
C ALA A 59 -13.79 -2.88 0.78
N GLY A 60 -12.68 -2.47 1.42
CA GLY A 60 -12.66 -1.49 2.51
C GLY A 60 -11.58 -0.42 2.32
N VAL A 61 -11.14 0.15 3.43
CA VAL A 61 -10.12 1.22 3.43
C VAL A 61 -8.73 0.64 3.14
N ALA A 62 -8.01 1.26 2.21
CA ALA A 62 -6.57 1.10 2.01
C ALA A 62 -5.89 2.43 2.32
N THR A 63 -4.98 2.48 3.30
CA THR A 63 -4.31 3.72 3.70
C THR A 63 -2.80 3.57 3.76
N ALA A 64 -2.06 4.66 3.50
CA ALA A 64 -0.60 4.69 3.60
C ALA A 64 0.07 3.53 2.83
N ALA A 65 0.80 2.63 3.52
CA ALA A 65 1.41 1.46 2.89
C ALA A 65 0.37 0.47 2.30
N GLY A 66 -0.89 0.50 2.77
CA GLY A 66 -2.00 -0.20 2.14
C GLY A 66 -2.33 0.35 0.74
N CYS A 67 -2.29 1.68 0.55
CA CYS A 67 -2.40 2.29 -0.78
C CYS A 67 -1.22 1.90 -1.68
N GLN A 68 0.00 1.85 -1.12
CA GLN A 68 1.18 1.36 -1.84
C GLN A 68 0.98 -0.08 -2.31
N LEU A 69 0.42 -0.95 -1.45
CA LEU A 69 0.17 -2.35 -1.78
C LEU A 69 -0.79 -2.48 -2.97
N VAL A 70 -1.89 -1.74 -2.95
CA VAL A 70 -2.85 -1.71 -4.07
C VAL A 70 -2.18 -1.19 -5.34
N ALA A 71 -1.46 -0.07 -5.26
CA ALA A 71 -0.80 0.54 -6.40
C ALA A 71 0.37 -0.28 -6.97
N SER A 72 0.90 -1.24 -6.20
CA SER A 72 1.94 -2.17 -6.64
C SER A 72 1.38 -3.41 -7.35
N CYS A 73 0.08 -3.69 -7.23
CA CYS A 73 -0.58 -4.80 -7.93
C CYS A 73 -0.80 -4.44 -9.42
N ASP A 74 -0.92 -5.46 -10.27
CA ASP A 74 -1.17 -5.27 -11.72
C ASP A 74 -2.57 -4.70 -11.99
N LEU A 75 -3.55 -5.10 -11.18
CA LEU A 75 -4.94 -4.64 -11.26
C LEU A 75 -5.52 -4.42 -9.86
N ALA A 76 -6.38 -3.42 -9.74
CA ALA A 76 -7.20 -3.20 -8.55
C ALA A 76 -8.69 -3.26 -8.91
N VAL A 77 -9.44 -4.06 -8.16
CA VAL A 77 -10.91 -4.12 -8.21
C VAL A 77 -11.45 -3.58 -6.89
N ALA A 78 -12.07 -2.41 -6.94
CA ALA A 78 -12.55 -1.70 -5.77
C ALA A 78 -14.07 -1.81 -5.62
N GLY A 79 -14.53 -2.16 -4.42
CA GLY A 79 -15.94 -2.09 -4.04
C GLY A 79 -16.40 -0.63 -3.88
N ARG A 80 -17.72 -0.39 -3.88
CA ARG A 80 -18.29 0.96 -3.71
C ARG A 80 -17.91 1.63 -2.38
N SER A 81 -17.65 0.82 -1.35
CA SER A 81 -17.19 1.24 -0.02
C SER A 81 -15.68 1.45 0.07
N ALA A 82 -14.90 1.08 -0.95
CA ALA A 82 -13.46 1.23 -0.91
C ALA A 82 -13.07 2.70 -0.80
N ARG A 83 -12.04 2.97 0.00
CA ARG A 83 -11.44 4.31 0.15
C ARG A 83 -9.93 4.16 0.14
N PHE A 84 -9.27 5.13 -0.48
CA PHE A 84 -7.82 5.18 -0.62
C PHE A 84 -7.35 6.52 -0.06
N ALA A 85 -6.36 6.49 0.82
CA ALA A 85 -5.81 7.70 1.44
C ALA A 85 -4.32 7.55 1.75
N THR A 86 -3.62 8.67 1.84
CA THR A 86 -2.24 8.76 2.33
C THR A 86 -2.14 9.80 3.45
N PRO A 87 -2.78 9.53 4.61
CA PRO A 87 -3.00 10.51 5.69
C PRO A 87 -1.74 10.79 6.53
N GLY A 88 -0.55 10.45 6.03
CA GLY A 88 0.70 10.69 6.75
C GLY A 88 0.87 12.16 7.09
N VAL A 89 0.44 13.05 6.19
CA VAL A 89 0.58 14.51 6.36
C VAL A 89 -0.19 15.04 7.56
N ASP A 90 -1.32 14.41 7.92
CA ASP A 90 -2.14 14.79 9.08
C ASP A 90 -1.41 14.57 10.41
N ILE A 91 -0.39 13.70 10.42
CA ILE A 91 0.45 13.39 11.59
C ILE A 91 1.89 13.88 11.40
N GLY A 92 2.15 14.78 10.45
CA GLY A 92 3.47 15.36 10.21
C GLY A 92 4.46 14.44 9.51
N LEU A 93 3.97 13.36 8.88
CA LEU A 93 4.77 12.42 8.09
C LEU A 93 4.47 12.58 6.60
N PHE A 94 5.37 12.12 5.73
CA PHE A 94 5.11 12.07 4.30
C PHE A 94 5.16 10.63 3.80
N CYS A 95 4.14 10.21 3.05
CA CYS A 95 4.03 8.86 2.49
C CYS A 95 4.97 8.66 1.29
N ALA A 96 6.28 8.82 1.49
CA ALA A 96 7.30 8.77 0.44
C ALA A 96 7.35 7.41 -0.28
N THR A 97 7.19 6.30 0.45
CA THR A 97 7.16 4.96 -0.14
C THR A 97 5.88 4.71 -0.94
N PRO A 98 4.65 5.00 -0.42
CA PRO A 98 3.44 5.01 -1.25
C PRO A 98 3.51 5.92 -2.49
N MET A 99 4.12 7.11 -2.38
CA MET A 99 4.23 8.06 -3.49
C MET A 99 4.83 7.44 -4.75
N VAL A 100 5.86 6.59 -4.61
CA VAL A 100 6.53 5.97 -5.76
C VAL A 100 5.55 5.12 -6.59
N ALA A 101 4.72 4.31 -5.93
CA ALA A 101 3.74 3.48 -6.62
C ALA A 101 2.55 4.31 -7.12
N LEU A 102 2.02 5.20 -6.27
CA LEU A 102 0.86 6.03 -6.61
C LEU A 102 1.11 6.94 -7.82
N THR A 103 2.26 7.61 -7.89
CA THR A 103 2.59 8.51 -9.01
C THR A 103 2.82 7.81 -10.34
N ARG A 104 3.04 6.48 -10.33
CA ARG A 104 3.16 5.64 -11.53
C ARG A 104 1.80 5.12 -12.02
N THR A 105 0.83 5.00 -11.12
CA THR A 105 -0.46 4.35 -11.38
C THR A 105 -1.61 5.35 -11.52
N VAL A 106 -1.52 6.50 -10.83
CA VAL A 106 -2.58 7.52 -10.75
C VAL A 106 -2.13 8.79 -11.47
N LEU A 107 -3.09 9.53 -12.06
CA LEU A 107 -2.80 10.81 -12.70
C LEU A 107 -2.08 11.77 -11.74
N PRO A 108 -1.07 12.53 -12.20
CA PRO A 108 -0.19 13.30 -11.31
C PRO A 108 -0.91 14.22 -10.34
N LYS A 109 -1.98 14.90 -10.77
CA LYS A 109 -2.74 15.82 -9.90
C LYS A 109 -3.50 15.08 -8.79
N HIS A 110 -4.13 13.95 -9.09
CA HIS A 110 -4.83 13.14 -8.08
C HIS A 110 -3.84 12.45 -7.14
N ALA A 111 -2.69 12.00 -7.64
CA ALA A 111 -1.64 11.44 -6.80
C ALA A 111 -1.11 12.49 -5.81
N LEU A 112 -0.83 13.71 -6.29
CA LEU A 112 -0.38 14.80 -5.42
C LEU A 112 -1.47 15.30 -4.47
N GLU A 113 -2.74 15.31 -4.89
CA GLU A 113 -3.86 15.60 -3.98
C GLU A 113 -3.84 14.64 -2.79
N LEU A 114 -3.88 13.32 -3.04
CA LEU A 114 -3.78 12.30 -1.98
C LEU A 114 -2.55 12.52 -1.09
N LEU A 115 -1.38 12.77 -1.68
CA LEU A 115 -0.11 12.85 -0.94
C LEU A 115 0.06 14.14 -0.14
N LEU A 116 -0.50 15.26 -0.60
CA LEU A 116 -0.32 16.57 0.01
C LEU A 116 -1.46 16.95 0.94
N THR A 117 -2.64 16.35 0.78
CA THR A 117 -3.83 16.67 1.58
C THR A 117 -4.29 15.54 2.50
N GLY A 118 -3.81 14.31 2.31
CA GLY A 118 -4.18 13.13 3.11
C GLY A 118 -5.23 12.26 2.44
#